data_AF-A0A066X1S4-F1
#
_entry.id   AF-A0A066X1S4-F1
#
_cell.length_a   1.000
_cell.length_b   1.000
_cell.length_c   1.000
_cell.angle_alpha   90.00
_cell.angle_beta   90.00
_cell.angle_gamma   90.00
#
_symmetry.space_group_name_H-M   'P 1'
#
loop_
_entity.id
_entity.type
_entity.pdbx_description
1 polymer ?
#
loop_
_entity_poly.entity_id
_entity_poly.type
_entity_poly.pdbx_seq_one_letter_code
_entity_poly.pdbx_strand_id
1 'polypeptide(L)'
;MCKTEAPDDMDPTLEDYTEIITFDPDGDLYLHVGTDVEPLTKTYLVCSKALSRASRVFKKMLYGCFAESRPSDGKYAWTVDLPEDRQEALELMLHIIHVNFDLVPEHLQITQLYEFLITADKYDTFAIAKPWAHR
;
A
#
# COMPACT_ATOMS: atom_id res chain seq x y z
N MET A 1 -30.21 -3.24 39.94
CA MET A 1 -29.06 -4.16 39.84
C MET A 1 -29.46 -5.29 38.91
N CYS A 2 -29.08 -5.21 37.64
CA CYS A 2 -29.01 -6.34 36.74
C CYS A 2 -27.54 -6.44 36.35
N LYS A 3 -26.88 -7.50 36.81
CA LYS A 3 -25.54 -7.86 36.35
C LYS A 3 -25.70 -8.44 34.96
N THR A 4 -25.06 -7.85 33.96
CA THR A 4 -24.82 -8.51 32.68
C THR A 4 -23.37 -8.96 32.71
N GLU A 5 -23.19 -10.27 32.82
CA GLU A 5 -21.91 -10.95 32.74
C GLU A 5 -21.35 -10.76 31.32
N ALA A 6 -20.08 -10.38 31.22
CA ALA A 6 -19.34 -10.35 29.97
C ALA A 6 -19.04 -11.81 29.56
N PRO A 7 -19.11 -12.17 28.27
CA PRO A 7 -18.67 -13.49 27.85
C PRO A 7 -17.15 -13.54 27.84
N ASP A 8 -16.60 -14.36 28.74
CA ASP A 8 -15.30 -15.01 28.58
C ASP A 8 -15.34 -15.86 27.31
N ASP A 9 -14.52 -15.51 26.32
CA ASP A 9 -13.84 -16.40 25.37
C ASP A 9 -13.14 -15.53 24.32
N MET A 10 -11.99 -14.97 24.68
CA MET A 10 -11.08 -14.33 23.73
C MET A 10 -10.00 -15.34 23.34
N ASP A 11 -10.12 -15.87 22.13
CA ASP A 11 -9.14 -16.75 21.46
C ASP A 11 -7.76 -16.06 21.37
N PRO A 12 -6.66 -16.73 21.77
CA PRO A 12 -5.33 -16.14 21.87
C PRO A 12 -4.54 -16.15 20.54
N THR A 13 -5.20 -16.09 19.39
CA THR A 13 -4.53 -15.80 18.12
C THR A 13 -4.71 -14.32 17.80
N LEU A 14 -3.82 -13.52 18.38
CA LEU A 14 -3.60 -12.10 18.13
C LEU A 14 -3.73 -11.79 16.63
N GLU A 15 -4.90 -11.30 16.22
CA GLU A 15 -4.99 -10.44 15.05
C GLU A 15 -4.25 -9.16 15.43
N ASP A 16 -3.03 -9.01 14.92
CA ASP A 16 -2.34 -7.72 14.88
C ASP A 16 -3.34 -6.71 14.32
N TYR A 17 -3.85 -5.81 15.16
CA TYR A 17 -4.68 -4.70 14.72
C TYR A 17 -3.79 -3.71 13.97
N THR A 18 -3.31 -4.12 12.79
CA THR A 18 -2.70 -3.23 11.83
C THR A 18 -3.83 -2.41 11.24
N GLU A 19 -3.84 -1.11 11.53
CA GLU A 19 -4.78 -0.17 10.93
C GLU A 19 -4.72 -0.30 9.40
N ILE A 20 -5.86 -0.62 8.78
CA ILE A 20 -5.97 -0.70 7.32
C ILE A 20 -6.23 0.71 6.79
N ILE A 21 -5.23 1.27 6.14
CA ILE A 21 -5.33 2.56 5.49
C ILE A 21 -5.92 2.34 4.09
N THR A 22 -7.08 2.94 3.84
CA THR A 22 -7.83 2.73 2.59
C THR A 22 -7.51 3.82 1.57
N PHE A 23 -6.94 3.43 0.43
CA PHE A 23 -6.71 4.32 -0.72
C PHE A 23 -7.84 4.24 -1.75
N ASP A 24 -8.50 3.08 -1.84
CA ASP A 24 -9.66 2.85 -2.69
C ASP A 24 -10.69 2.00 -1.91
N PRO A 25 -11.90 2.52 -1.62
CA PRO A 25 -12.96 1.78 -0.95
C PRO A 25 -13.42 0.53 -1.71
N ASP A 26 -13.28 0.53 -3.04
CA ASP A 26 -13.58 -0.61 -3.92
C ASP A 26 -12.30 -1.43 -4.25
N GLY A 27 -11.24 -1.24 -3.45
CA GLY A 27 -9.96 -1.91 -3.59
C GLY A 27 -10.08 -3.44 -3.53
N ASP A 28 -9.17 -4.11 -4.24
CA ASP A 28 -9.16 -5.58 -4.40
C ASP A 28 -7.83 -6.21 -3.97
N LEU A 29 -6.90 -5.41 -3.46
CA LEU A 29 -5.54 -5.79 -3.11
C LEU A 29 -5.14 -5.13 -1.78
N TYR A 30 -4.56 -5.92 -0.89
CA TYR A 30 -3.92 -5.47 0.33
C TYR A 30 -2.40 -5.46 0.14
N LEU A 31 -1.74 -4.36 0.51
CA LEU A 31 -0.28 -4.26 0.55
C LEU A 31 0.19 -4.19 2.00
N HIS A 32 1.05 -5.11 2.41
CA HIS A 32 1.76 -5.03 3.68
C HIS A 32 3.13 -4.41 3.46
N VAL A 33 3.43 -3.30 4.14
CA VAL A 33 4.57 -2.47 3.75
C VAL A 33 5.49 -2.19 4.92
N GLY A 34 6.78 -2.37 4.67
CA GLY A 34 7.86 -1.91 5.54
C GLY A 34 8.30 -2.89 6.62
N THR A 35 7.95 -4.18 6.53
CA THR A 35 8.31 -5.18 7.55
C THR A 35 9.82 -5.26 7.85
N ASP A 36 10.69 -4.96 6.88
CA ASP A 36 12.15 -5.01 7.07
C ASP A 36 12.78 -3.64 7.34
N VAL A 37 12.08 -2.54 7.05
CA VAL A 37 12.65 -1.19 7.06
C VAL A 37 11.95 -0.20 8.00
N GLU A 38 10.77 -0.56 8.50
CA GLU A 38 9.93 0.25 9.40
C GLU A 38 9.75 -0.45 10.76
N PRO A 39 9.51 0.31 11.84
CA PRO A 39 9.26 -0.27 13.16
C PRO A 39 7.94 -1.05 13.26
N LEU A 40 6.96 -0.71 12.40
CA LEU A 40 5.65 -1.34 12.34
C LEU A 40 5.23 -1.47 10.88
N THR A 41 4.77 -2.65 10.46
CA THR A 41 4.16 -2.84 9.15
C THR A 41 2.83 -2.09 9.06
N LYS A 42 2.54 -1.50 7.90
CA LYS A 42 1.23 -0.91 7.58
C LYS A 42 0.53 -1.71 6.49
N THR A 43 -0.80 -1.73 6.55
CA THR A 43 -1.63 -2.39 5.55
C THR A 43 -2.41 -1.37 4.74
N TYR A 44 -2.27 -1.42 3.40
CA TYR A 44 -2.98 -0.52 2.48
C TYR A 44 -3.99 -1.29 1.64
N LEU A 45 -5.25 -0.85 1.63
CA LEU A 45 -6.26 -1.33 0.70
C LEU A 45 -6.25 -0.46 -0.57
N VAL A 46 -5.96 -1.07 -1.72
CA VAL A 46 -5.68 -0.40 -3.00
C VAL A 46 -6.38 -1.08 -4.17
N CYS A 47 -6.48 -0.37 -5.31
CA CYS A 47 -6.93 -0.93 -6.57
C CYS A 47 -5.76 -1.51 -7.37
N SER A 48 -5.71 -2.84 -7.53
CA SER A 48 -4.66 -3.54 -8.29
C SER A 48 -4.58 -3.08 -9.76
N LYS A 49 -5.72 -2.69 -10.34
CA LYS A 49 -5.79 -2.18 -11.72
C LYS A 49 -5.23 -0.76 -11.83
N ALA A 50 -5.45 0.11 -10.84
CA ALA A 50 -4.84 1.44 -10.82
C ALA A 50 -3.32 1.34 -10.76
N LEU A 51 -2.81 0.53 -9.82
CA LEU A 51 -1.38 0.19 -9.69
C LEU A 51 -0.80 -0.34 -11.00
N SER A 52 -1.46 -1.31 -11.64
CA SER A 52 -0.97 -1.92 -12.88
C SER A 52 -1.03 -1.01 -14.11
N ARG A 53 -1.89 0.01 -14.11
CA ARG A 53 -1.89 1.04 -15.15
C ARG A 53 -0.73 2.01 -14.96
N ALA A 54 -0.45 2.37 -13.71
CA ALA A 54 0.60 3.33 -13.38
C ALA A 54 2.01 2.73 -13.46
N SER A 55 2.16 1.45 -13.13
CA SER A 55 3.46 0.79 -12.98
C SER A 55 3.52 -0.51 -13.77
N ARG A 56 4.54 -0.63 -14.63
CA ARG A 56 4.85 -1.89 -15.33
C ARG A 56 5.36 -2.96 -14.38
N VAL A 57 6.06 -2.56 -13.31
CA VAL A 57 6.59 -3.46 -12.29
C VAL A 57 5.45 -4.09 -11.50
N PHE A 58 4.51 -3.29 -10.97
CA PHE A 58 3.32 -3.84 -10.31
C PHE A 58 2.47 -4.67 -11.27
N LYS A 59 2.32 -4.26 -12.53
CA LYS A 59 1.60 -5.07 -13.51
C LYS A 59 2.20 -6.46 -13.67
N LYS A 60 3.53 -6.57 -13.72
CA LYS A 60 4.22 -7.87 -13.80
C LYS A 60 4.11 -8.66 -12.50
N MET A 61 4.25 -8.00 -11.35
CA MET A 61 4.15 -8.62 -10.03
C MET A 61 2.75 -9.21 -9.78
N LEU A 62 1.71 -8.44 -10.04
CA LEU A 62 0.32 -8.76 -9.69
C LEU A 62 -0.38 -9.70 -10.69
N TYR A 63 0.05 -9.68 -11.96
CA TYR A 63 -0.60 -10.42 -13.05
C TYR A 63 0.38 -11.30 -13.85
N GLY A 64 1.60 -11.47 -13.35
CA GLY A 64 2.60 -12.35 -13.95
C GLY A 64 2.50 -13.78 -13.42
N CYS A 65 3.63 -14.48 -13.42
CA CYS A 65 3.75 -15.83 -12.86
C CYS A 65 4.54 -15.77 -11.54
N PHE A 66 4.19 -14.83 -10.67
CA PHE A 66 4.86 -14.59 -9.40
C PHE A 66 3.96 -14.99 -8.22
N ALA A 67 4.53 -15.16 -7.03
CA ALA A 67 3.79 -15.57 -5.83
C ALA A 67 2.73 -14.53 -5.42
N GLU A 68 2.98 -13.27 -5.78
CA GLU A 68 2.17 -12.08 -5.55
C GLU A 68 0.96 -12.00 -6.50
N SER A 69 0.85 -12.92 -7.45
CA SER A 69 -0.25 -12.93 -8.41
C SER A 69 -1.56 -13.32 -7.74
N ARG A 70 -2.67 -12.79 -8.26
CA ARG A 70 -3.99 -12.97 -7.65
C ARG A 70 -4.31 -14.46 -7.41
N PRO A 71 -4.73 -14.85 -6.18
CA PRO A 71 -5.12 -16.22 -5.88
C PRO A 71 -6.26 -16.71 -6.79
N SER A 72 -6.16 -17.95 -7.24
CA SER A 72 -7.13 -18.55 -8.18
C SER A 72 -8.41 -19.02 -7.49
N ASP A 73 -8.32 -19.30 -6.19
CA ASP A 73 -9.35 -19.96 -5.40
C ASP A 73 -10.27 -19.00 -4.65
N GLY A 74 -9.95 -17.70 -4.61
CA GLY A 74 -10.78 -16.64 -4.04
C GLY A 74 -11.08 -16.80 -2.54
N LYS A 75 -10.40 -17.75 -1.87
CA LYS A 75 -10.62 -18.09 -0.46
C LYS A 75 -9.93 -17.11 0.48
N TYR A 76 -8.87 -16.47 0.01
CA TYR A 76 -8.03 -15.57 0.78
C TYR A 76 -8.05 -14.18 0.17
N ALA A 77 -7.96 -13.16 1.03
CA ALA A 77 -7.71 -11.79 0.59
C ALA A 77 -6.42 -11.77 -0.24
N TRP A 78 -6.45 -11.04 -1.35
CA TRP A 78 -5.26 -10.90 -2.18
C TRP A 78 -4.31 -9.91 -1.49
N THR A 79 -3.24 -10.44 -0.92
CA THR A 79 -2.25 -9.69 -0.15
C THR A 79 -0.87 -9.83 -0.78
N VAL A 80 -0.13 -8.72 -0.80
CA VAL A 80 1.26 -8.67 -1.26
C VAL A 80 2.13 -8.00 -0.21
N ASP A 81 3.21 -8.65 0.19
CA ASP A 81 4.20 -8.12 1.12
C ASP A 81 5.28 -7.33 0.36
N LEU A 82 5.54 -6.11 0.82
CA LEU A 82 6.54 -5.16 0.32
C LEU A 82 7.47 -4.79 1.50
N PRO A 83 8.29 -5.73 1.98
CA PRO A 83 9.00 -5.57 3.25
C PRO A 83 10.09 -4.50 3.20
N GLU A 84 10.70 -4.28 2.03
CA GLU A 84 11.81 -3.33 1.82
C GLU A 84 11.35 -1.90 1.50
N ASP A 85 10.03 -1.68 1.35
CA ASP A 85 9.50 -0.39 0.93
C ASP A 85 9.23 0.54 2.10
N ARG A 86 9.72 1.78 1.96
CA ARG A 86 9.47 2.87 2.93
C ARG A 86 8.02 3.34 2.83
N GLN A 87 7.35 3.44 3.97
CA GLN A 87 5.92 3.74 4.01
C GLN A 87 5.62 5.13 3.44
N GLU A 88 6.34 6.16 3.84
CA GLU A 88 6.08 7.55 3.43
C GLU A 88 6.14 7.74 1.90
N ALA A 89 7.21 7.25 1.27
CA ALA A 89 7.41 7.37 -0.16
C ALA A 89 6.39 6.55 -0.97
N LEU A 90 6.04 5.35 -0.49
CA LEU A 90 5.04 4.50 -1.11
C LEU A 90 3.63 5.09 -0.96
N GLU A 91 3.25 5.60 0.22
CA GLU A 91 1.97 6.26 0.47
C GLU A 91 1.76 7.44 -0.50
N LEU A 92 2.78 8.27 -0.69
CA LEU A 92 2.73 9.38 -1.65
C LEU A 92 2.49 8.89 -3.08
N MET A 93 3.21 7.85 -3.51
CA MET A 93 3.00 7.24 -4.82
C MET A 93 1.56 6.68 -4.93
N LEU A 94 1.06 6.02 -3.91
CA LEU A 94 -0.30 5.46 -3.88
C LEU A 94 -1.37 6.56 -3.94
N HIS A 95 -1.19 7.70 -3.27
CA HIS A 95 -2.09 8.84 -3.38
C HIS A 95 -2.20 9.34 -4.82
N ILE A 96 -1.07 9.46 -5.54
CA ILE A 96 -1.06 9.90 -6.93
C ILE A 96 -1.73 8.87 -7.85
N ILE A 97 -1.41 7.58 -7.67
CA ILE A 97 -1.98 6.48 -8.48
C ILE A 97 -3.51 6.41 -8.34
N HIS A 98 -4.02 6.67 -7.13
CA HIS A 98 -5.45 6.64 -6.81
C HIS A 98 -6.13 8.01 -6.95
N VAL A 99 -5.45 9.03 -7.49
CA VAL A 99 -6.04 10.35 -7.77
C VAL A 99 -6.47 11.09 -6.48
N ASN A 100 -5.88 10.75 -5.33
CA ASN A 100 -6.11 11.39 -4.04
C ASN A 100 -5.25 12.65 -3.89
N PHE A 101 -5.33 13.56 -4.87
CA PHE A 101 -4.44 14.73 -4.97
C PHE A 101 -4.56 15.72 -3.81
N ASP A 102 -5.69 15.76 -3.13
CA ASP A 102 -5.88 16.59 -1.92
C ASP A 102 -4.93 16.21 -0.78
N LEU A 103 -4.35 15.01 -0.83
CA LEU A 103 -3.38 14.48 0.14
C LEU A 103 -1.94 14.51 -0.38
N VAL A 104 -1.72 14.98 -1.61
CA VAL A 104 -0.39 15.12 -2.21
C VAL A 104 0.16 16.51 -1.87
N PRO A 105 1.30 16.61 -1.15
CA PRO A 105 1.86 17.90 -0.80
C PRO A 105 2.37 18.63 -2.05
N GLU A 106 2.05 19.93 -2.13
CA GLU A 106 2.57 20.80 -3.20
C GLU A 106 4.10 20.98 -3.12
N HIS A 107 4.64 20.91 -1.90
CA HIS A 107 6.06 21.11 -1.63
C HIS A 107 6.62 19.93 -0.83
N LEU A 108 7.69 19.32 -1.34
CA LEU A 108 8.44 18.25 -0.67
C LEU A 108 9.81 18.77 -0.23
N GLN A 109 10.27 18.33 0.94
CA GLN A 109 11.68 18.49 1.29
C GLN A 109 12.56 17.68 0.33
N ILE A 110 13.82 18.10 0.15
CA ILE A 110 14.75 17.43 -0.78
C ILE A 110 14.92 15.94 -0.44
N THR A 111 14.93 15.59 0.84
CA THR A 111 15.03 14.21 1.32
C THR A 111 13.81 13.38 0.93
N GLN A 112 12.60 13.90 1.14
CA GLN A 112 11.34 13.23 0.78
C GLN A 112 11.23 13.06 -0.73
N LEU A 113 11.61 14.08 -1.51
CA LEU A 113 11.65 14.01 -2.96
C LEU A 113 12.64 12.93 -3.44
N TYR A 114 13.81 12.84 -2.81
CA TYR A 114 14.81 11.82 -3.15
C TYR A 114 14.29 10.40 -2.91
N GLU A 115 13.68 10.13 -1.74
CA GLU A 115 13.10 8.83 -1.42
C GLU A 115 11.91 8.48 -2.33
N PHE A 116 11.09 9.47 -2.64
CA PHE A 116 10.02 9.31 -3.63
C PHE A 116 10.57 8.95 -5.01
N LEU A 117 11.65 9.60 -5.46
CA LEU A 117 12.27 9.30 -6.76
C LEU A 117 12.87 7.89 -6.80
N ILE A 118 13.46 7.41 -5.71
CA ILE A 118 13.91 6.01 -5.59
C ILE A 118 12.72 5.06 -5.75
N THR A 119 11.62 5.34 -5.06
CA THR A 119 10.40 4.53 -5.14
C THR A 119 9.80 4.57 -6.56
N ALA A 120 9.80 5.74 -7.19
CA ALA A 120 9.31 5.91 -8.55
C ALA A 120 10.16 5.18 -9.60
N ASP A 121 11.49 5.14 -9.40
CA ASP A 121 12.41 4.34 -10.21
C ASP A 121 12.14 2.85 -10.03
N LYS A 122 12.07 2.39 -8.78
CA LYS A 122 11.82 0.99 -8.41
C LYS A 122 10.56 0.42 -9.08
N TYR A 123 9.50 1.22 -9.15
CA TYR A 123 8.22 0.79 -9.73
C TYR A 123 7.99 1.27 -11.16
N ASP A 124 8.96 1.89 -11.83
CA ASP A 124 8.81 2.45 -13.19
C ASP A 124 7.58 3.35 -13.32
N THR A 125 7.44 4.30 -12.39
CA THR A 125 6.30 5.22 -12.31
C THR A 125 6.65 6.68 -12.58
N PHE A 126 7.87 7.05 -13.00
CA PHE A 126 8.32 8.45 -13.16
C PHE A 126 7.33 9.44 -13.82
N ALA A 127 6.44 8.98 -14.68
CA ALA A 127 5.33 9.80 -15.20
C ALA A 127 4.50 10.48 -14.10
N ILE A 128 4.40 9.86 -12.90
CA ILE A 128 3.70 10.40 -11.73
C ILE A 128 4.46 11.57 -11.08
N ALA A 129 5.78 11.67 -11.27
CA ALA A 129 6.61 12.73 -10.70
C ALA A 129 6.52 14.04 -11.50
N LYS A 130 5.79 14.05 -12.62
CA LYS A 130 5.61 15.20 -13.51
C LYS A 130 5.15 16.49 -12.80
N PRO A 131 4.30 16.48 -11.75
CA PRO A 131 3.90 17.71 -11.04
C PRO A 131 5.06 18.49 -10.42
N TRP A 132 6.18 17.84 -10.09
CA TRP A 132 7.36 18.51 -9.52
C TRP A 132 8.48 18.77 -10.54
N ALA A 133 8.26 18.39 -11.81
CA ALA A 133 9.24 18.55 -12.89
C ALA A 133 9.19 19.93 -13.57
N HIS A 134 8.63 20.96 -12.92
CA HIS A 134 8.60 22.30 -13.47
C HIS A 134 10.00 22.94 -13.43
N ARG A 135 10.45 23.42 -14.60
CA ARG A 135 11.64 24.26 -14.78
C ARG A 135 11.35 25.70 -14.39
#